data_AF-A0A832JFL9-F1
#
_entry.id   AF-A0A832JFL9-F1
#
_cell.length_a   1.000
_cell.length_b   1.000
_cell.length_c   1.000
_cell.angle_alpha   90.00
_cell.angle_beta   90.00
_cell.angle_gamma   90.00
#
_symmetry.space_group_name_H-M   'P 1'
#
loop_
_entity.id
_entity.type
_entity.pdbx_description
1 polymer ?
#
loop_
_entity_poly.entity_id
_entity_poly.type
_entity_poly.pdbx_seq_one_letter_code
_entity_poly.pdbx_strand_id
1 'polypeptide(L)'
;MPSPEEILEDFYQRLDGAIATFETAYPCFQCPVGCCECCTTVPFLVSLVEYRLLCEYAKAHLSEERRAEIRQRAQEQAQRYRLSEVLRAERDLRTRERLPRLPCPFLEDWRCSIYPARPLACRLFGRTIFTEGEDAGRFNGCTILLKQAEAAGQTGKTVPMYSADRLRAQLNRLNQLIHQAGGLVGMNTLVKFVAELGFEWGEEEVRQGHHVLFL
;
A
#
# COMPACT_ATOMS: atom_id res chain seq x y z
N MET A 1 25.30 -5.04 -9.34
CA MET A 1 24.39 -5.41 -8.23
C MET A 1 23.03 -4.82 -8.57
N PRO A 2 21.92 -5.54 -8.31
CA PRO A 2 20.60 -5.01 -8.66
C PRO A 2 20.29 -3.74 -7.88
N SER A 3 19.53 -2.83 -8.49
CA SER A 3 19.04 -1.62 -7.83
C SER A 3 18.01 -1.98 -6.74
N PRO A 4 17.79 -1.07 -5.76
CA PRO A 4 16.69 -1.16 -4.80
C PRO A 4 15.32 -1.50 -5.43
N GLU A 5 15.02 -0.85 -6.56
CA GLU A 5 13.77 -0.98 -7.30
C GLU A 5 13.69 -2.36 -7.98
N GLU A 6 14.77 -2.83 -8.61
CA GLU A 6 14.84 -4.18 -9.19
C GLU A 6 14.61 -5.28 -8.13
N ILE A 7 15.11 -5.09 -6.91
CA ILE A 7 14.87 -6.01 -5.78
C ILE A 7 13.40 -5.97 -5.34
N LEU A 8 12.80 -4.78 -5.26
CA LEU A 8 11.39 -4.62 -4.89
C LEU A 8 10.46 -5.22 -5.95
N GLU A 9 10.77 -5.02 -7.23
CA GLU A 9 10.02 -5.58 -8.35
C GLU A 9 10.06 -7.12 -8.35
N ASP A 10 11.23 -7.74 -8.17
CA ASP A 10 11.35 -9.20 -8.02
C ASP A 10 10.53 -9.70 -6.82
N PHE A 11 10.58 -9.00 -5.68
CA PHE A 11 9.76 -9.33 -4.52
C PHE A 11 8.26 -9.28 -4.84
N TYR A 12 7.80 -8.24 -5.55
CA TYR A 12 6.39 -8.12 -5.95
C TYR A 12 5.96 -9.15 -6.98
N GLN A 13 6.81 -9.49 -7.95
CA GLN A 13 6.52 -10.54 -8.93
C GLN A 13 6.32 -11.89 -8.24
N ARG A 14 7.19 -12.23 -7.28
CA ARG A 14 7.06 -13.46 -6.48
C ARG A 14 5.81 -13.44 -5.62
N LEU A 15 5.49 -12.31 -4.99
CA LEU A 15 4.29 -12.15 -4.18
C LEU A 15 3.02 -12.29 -5.03
N ASP A 16 2.96 -11.65 -6.19
CA ASP A 16 1.81 -11.76 -7.10
C ASP A 16 1.63 -13.19 -7.62
N GLY A 17 2.72 -13.90 -7.95
CA GLY A 17 2.66 -15.31 -8.33
C GLY A 17 2.19 -16.23 -7.20
N ALA A 18 2.63 -15.95 -5.97
CA ALA A 18 2.18 -16.66 -4.77
C ALA A 18 0.69 -16.42 -4.51
N ILE A 19 0.22 -15.17 -4.64
CA ILE A 19 -1.20 -14.81 -4.56
C ILE A 19 -2.01 -15.52 -5.65
N ALA A 20 -1.56 -15.53 -6.90
CA ALA A 20 -2.27 -16.19 -7.99
C ALA A 20 -2.41 -17.70 -7.75
N THR A 21 -1.36 -18.33 -7.21
CA THR A 21 -1.39 -19.74 -6.81
C THR A 21 -2.42 -19.98 -5.70
N PHE A 22 -2.44 -19.11 -4.68
CA PHE A 22 -3.43 -19.17 -3.60
C PHE A 22 -4.87 -18.97 -4.10
N GLU A 23 -5.11 -17.96 -4.93
CA GLU A 23 -6.42 -17.67 -5.52
C GLU A 23 -6.91 -18.78 -6.46
N THR A 24 -6.01 -19.54 -7.06
CA THR A 24 -6.34 -20.75 -7.83
C THR A 24 -6.77 -21.90 -6.92
N ALA A 25 -6.08 -22.10 -5.80
CA ALA A 25 -6.40 -23.14 -4.82
C ALA A 25 -7.67 -22.83 -4.02
N TYR A 26 -7.94 -21.54 -3.78
CA TYR A 26 -9.11 -21.06 -3.02
C TYR A 26 -9.88 -19.99 -3.81
N PRO A 27 -10.74 -20.39 -4.77
CA PRO A 27 -11.45 -19.46 -5.64
C PRO A 27 -12.33 -18.42 -4.92
N CYS A 28 -12.75 -18.70 -3.68
CA CYS A 28 -13.47 -17.73 -2.84
C CYS A 28 -12.66 -16.50 -2.45
N PHE A 29 -11.34 -16.50 -2.65
CA PHE A 29 -10.47 -15.35 -2.42
C PHE A 29 -10.07 -14.62 -3.72
N GLN A 30 -10.66 -14.98 -4.87
CA GLN A 30 -10.46 -14.24 -6.12
C GLN A 30 -11.13 -12.87 -6.06
N CYS A 31 -10.33 -11.82 -6.15
CA CYS A 31 -10.82 -10.45 -6.21
C CYS A 31 -11.65 -10.24 -7.48
N PRO A 32 -12.90 -9.77 -7.39
CA PRO A 32 -13.72 -9.55 -8.57
C PRO A 32 -13.18 -8.41 -9.43
N VAL A 33 -13.28 -8.56 -10.75
CA VAL A 33 -12.92 -7.53 -11.71
C VAL A 33 -13.87 -6.34 -11.57
N GLY A 34 -13.32 -5.12 -11.55
CA GLY A 34 -14.09 -3.88 -11.41
C GLY A 34 -14.41 -3.48 -9.97
N CYS A 35 -13.82 -4.14 -8.97
CA CYS A 35 -13.90 -3.73 -7.57
C CYS A 35 -12.86 -2.65 -7.23
N CYS A 36 -13.25 -1.70 -6.36
CA CYS A 36 -12.36 -0.67 -5.82
C CYS A 36 -12.35 -0.60 -4.28
N GLU A 37 -12.81 -1.64 -3.57
CA GLU A 37 -12.91 -1.62 -2.11
C GLU A 37 -11.56 -1.32 -1.45
N CYS A 38 -10.48 -1.93 -1.97
CA CYS A 38 -9.11 -1.64 -1.54
C CYS A 38 -8.75 -0.17 -1.74
N CYS A 39 -9.18 0.45 -2.84
CA CYS A 39 -8.93 1.86 -3.14
C CYS A 39 -9.78 2.84 -2.30
N THR A 40 -10.75 2.36 -1.54
CA THR A 40 -11.57 3.20 -0.63
C THR A 40 -11.23 2.99 0.84
N THR A 41 -10.19 2.20 1.10
CA THR A 41 -9.77 1.85 2.46
C THR A 41 -8.49 2.60 2.82
N VAL A 42 -8.56 3.41 3.87
CA VAL A 42 -7.39 4.14 4.40
C VAL A 42 -6.77 3.41 5.58
N PRO A 43 -5.48 3.68 5.88
CA PRO A 43 -4.48 4.43 5.11
C PRO A 43 -3.61 3.55 4.17
N PHE A 44 -3.19 4.12 3.04
CA PHE A 44 -2.25 3.51 2.09
C PHE A 44 -0.80 3.82 2.49
N LEU A 45 -0.27 3.06 3.42
CA LEU A 45 1.14 3.21 3.82
C LEU A 45 2.07 2.70 2.73
N VAL A 46 3.04 3.53 2.41
CA VAL A 46 4.10 3.22 1.45
C VAL A 46 5.45 3.62 2.03
N SER A 47 6.46 2.80 1.76
CA SER A 47 7.84 3.20 1.99
C SER A 47 8.36 4.04 0.83
N LEU A 48 9.58 4.56 1.00
CA LEU A 48 10.19 5.42 0.00
C LEU A 48 10.57 4.68 -1.27
N VAL A 49 11.09 3.45 -1.17
CA VAL A 49 11.39 2.64 -2.36
C VAL A 49 10.12 2.27 -3.12
N GLU A 50 9.01 1.99 -2.40
CA GLU A 50 7.71 1.78 -3.05
C GLU A 50 7.22 3.04 -3.75
N TYR A 51 7.41 4.21 -3.13
CA TYR A 51 7.03 5.48 -3.72
C TYR A 51 7.85 5.81 -4.97
N ARG A 52 9.16 5.53 -4.95
CA ARG A 52 10.04 5.71 -6.12
C ARG A 52 9.62 4.83 -7.29
N LEU A 53 9.40 3.54 -7.04
CA LEU A 53 8.90 2.61 -8.04
C LEU A 53 7.56 3.08 -8.63
N LEU A 54 6.66 3.58 -7.77
CA LEU A 54 5.39 4.16 -8.20
C LEU A 54 5.59 5.39 -9.09
N CYS A 55 6.50 6.30 -8.74
CA CYS A 55 6.82 7.48 -9.55
C CYS A 55 7.37 7.11 -10.92
N GLU A 56 8.28 6.14 -10.99
CA GLU A 56 8.83 5.61 -12.25
C GLU A 56 7.71 5.03 -13.13
N TYR A 57 6.84 4.20 -12.55
CA TYR A 57 5.67 3.66 -13.25
C TYR A 57 4.74 4.78 -13.74
N ALA A 58 4.41 5.75 -12.89
CA ALA A 58 3.53 6.86 -13.25
C ALA A 58 4.12 7.74 -14.35
N LYS A 59 5.45 7.95 -14.36
CA LYS A 59 6.15 8.67 -15.42
C LYS A 59 6.13 7.93 -16.75
N ALA A 60 6.29 6.61 -16.70
CA ALA A 60 6.28 5.76 -17.89
C ALA A 60 4.89 5.53 -18.49
N HIS A 61 3.83 5.51 -17.67
CA HIS A 61 2.51 5.03 -18.09
C HIS A 61 1.38 6.06 -18.03
N LEU A 62 1.56 7.17 -17.32
CA LEU A 62 0.56 8.23 -17.23
C LEU A 62 1.00 9.46 -18.04
N SER A 63 0.05 10.26 -18.51
CA SER A 63 0.35 11.57 -19.09
C SER A 63 0.66 12.59 -18.00
N GLU A 64 1.30 13.69 -18.38
CA GLU A 64 1.58 14.78 -17.44
C GLU A 64 0.28 15.38 -16.88
N GLU A 65 -0.75 15.51 -17.72
CA GLU A 65 -2.08 15.97 -17.32
C GLU A 65 -2.68 15.05 -16.25
N ARG A 66 -2.61 13.72 -16.44
CA ARG A 66 -3.11 12.75 -15.45
C ARG A 66 -2.32 12.81 -14.15
N ARG A 67 -0.99 12.93 -14.22
CA ARG A 67 -0.15 13.11 -13.02
C ARG A 67 -0.54 14.39 -12.27
N ALA A 68 -0.78 15.49 -12.97
CA ALA A 68 -1.25 16.73 -12.37
C ALA A 68 -2.61 16.57 -11.67
N GLU A 69 -3.58 15.90 -12.30
CA GLU A 69 -4.89 15.59 -11.72
C GLU A 69 -4.79 14.71 -10.47
N ILE A 70 -3.94 13.68 -10.49
CA ILE A 70 -3.68 12.82 -9.32
C ILE A 70 -3.05 13.63 -8.19
N ARG A 71 -2.06 14.48 -8.50
CA ARG A 71 -1.42 15.36 -7.53
C ARG A 71 -2.42 16.33 -6.90
N GLN A 72 -3.28 16.94 -7.71
CA GLN A 72 -4.34 17.83 -7.23
C GLN A 72 -5.29 17.09 -6.27
N ARG A 73 -5.76 15.89 -6.63
CA ARG A 73 -6.59 15.06 -5.74
C ARG A 73 -5.90 14.81 -4.41
N ALA A 74 -4.62 14.43 -4.43
CA ALA A 74 -3.85 14.21 -3.21
C ALA A 74 -3.70 15.48 -2.35
N GLN A 75 -3.49 16.65 -2.97
CA GLN A 75 -3.39 17.94 -2.28
C GLN A 75 -4.72 18.33 -1.63
N GLU A 76 -5.84 18.18 -2.33
CA GLU A 76 -7.18 18.43 -1.78
C GLU A 76 -7.46 17.52 -0.58
N GLN A 77 -7.06 16.24 -0.66
CA GLN A 77 -7.15 15.31 0.47
C GLN A 77 -6.26 15.75 1.63
N ALA A 78 -5.00 16.11 1.37
CA ALA A 78 -4.08 16.60 2.39
C ALA A 78 -4.54 17.88 3.10
N GLN A 79 -5.32 18.73 2.42
CA GLN A 79 -5.91 19.94 2.99
C GLN A 79 -7.18 19.66 3.80
N ARG A 80 -8.05 18.75 3.33
CA ARG A 80 -9.30 18.40 4.01
C ARG A 80 -9.08 17.61 5.29
N TYR A 81 -7.98 16.88 5.37
CA TYR A 81 -7.66 16.02 6.49
C TYR A 81 -6.32 16.41 7.07
N ARG A 82 -6.24 16.67 8.37
CA ARG A 82 -4.94 16.81 9.03
C ARG A 82 -4.25 15.46 8.89
N LEU A 83 -3.34 15.32 7.93
CA LEU A 83 -2.57 14.09 7.72
C LEU A 83 -1.81 13.67 8.99
N SER A 84 -1.51 14.62 9.88
CA SER A 84 -1.00 14.35 11.23
C SER A 84 -1.97 13.57 12.13
N GLU A 85 -3.29 13.70 11.94
CA GLU A 85 -4.31 12.87 12.58
C GLU A 85 -4.37 11.47 11.95
N VAL A 86 -4.16 11.38 10.63
CA VAL A 86 -4.04 10.09 9.91
C VAL A 86 -2.85 9.28 10.42
N LEU A 87 -1.69 9.92 10.55
CA LEU A 87 -0.47 9.30 11.09
C LEU A 87 -0.57 9.01 12.60
N ARG A 88 -1.22 9.88 13.39
CA ARG A 88 -1.45 9.62 14.82
C ARG A 88 -2.39 8.45 15.06
N ALA A 89 -3.39 8.27 14.20
CA ALA A 89 -4.36 7.19 14.36
C ALA A 89 -3.80 5.79 14.02
N GLU A 90 -2.59 5.71 13.46
CA GLU A 90 -1.89 4.45 13.26
C GLU A 90 -1.18 3.96 14.53
N ARG A 91 -0.86 4.87 15.47
CA ARG A 91 -0.25 4.51 16.75
C ARG A 91 -1.25 3.87 17.72
N ASP A 92 -2.53 4.11 17.49
CA ASP A 92 -3.65 3.55 18.24
C ASP A 92 -4.70 2.99 17.27
N LEU A 93 -4.68 1.68 17.06
CA LEU A 93 -5.60 0.98 16.16
C LEU A 93 -7.09 1.26 16.48
N ARG A 94 -7.42 1.67 17.72
CA ARG A 94 -8.79 2.07 18.13
C ARG A 94 -9.27 3.35 17.45
N THR A 95 -8.35 4.12 16.90
CA THR A 95 -8.64 5.37 16.18
C THR A 95 -8.63 5.20 14.66
N ARG A 96 -8.20 4.03 14.14
CA ARG A 96 -8.19 3.72 12.70
C ARG A 96 -9.60 3.68 12.10
N GLU A 97 -10.60 3.25 12.86
CA GLU A 97 -12.02 3.31 12.48
C GLU A 97 -12.57 4.74 12.41
N ARG A 98 -11.90 5.69 13.06
CA ARG A 98 -12.25 7.12 13.05
C ARG A 98 -11.58 7.87 11.90
N LEU A 99 -10.70 7.20 11.14
CA LEU A 99 -10.09 7.82 9.99
C LEU A 99 -11.11 7.98 8.87
N PRO A 100 -11.23 9.20 8.31
CA PRO A 100 -12.10 9.42 7.17
C PRO A 100 -11.61 8.57 6.00
N ARG A 101 -12.53 7.79 5.41
CA ARG A 101 -12.24 6.97 4.22
C ARG A 101 -11.93 7.88 3.04
N LEU A 102 -10.64 8.07 2.79
CA LEU A 102 -10.13 8.74 1.61
C LEU A 102 -10.01 7.74 0.46
N PRO A 103 -10.66 8.02 -0.68
CA PRO A 103 -10.35 7.26 -1.88
C PRO A 103 -8.88 7.50 -2.26
N CYS A 104 -8.22 6.45 -2.75
CA CYS A 104 -6.89 6.55 -3.31
C CYS A 104 -6.86 7.62 -4.41
N PRO A 105 -5.86 8.52 -4.46
CA PRO A 105 -5.78 9.53 -5.51
C PRO A 105 -5.57 8.91 -6.90
N PHE A 106 -5.20 7.63 -6.99
CA PHE A 106 -5.07 6.84 -8.23
C PHE A 106 -6.35 6.08 -8.63
N LEU A 107 -7.47 6.30 -7.93
CA LEU A 107 -8.75 5.69 -8.29
C LEU A 107 -9.41 6.48 -9.44
N GLU A 108 -9.60 5.82 -10.59
CA GLU A 108 -10.18 6.39 -11.82
C GLU A 108 -11.16 5.40 -12.42
N ASP A 109 -12.39 5.84 -12.73
CA ASP A 109 -13.44 4.97 -13.31
C ASP A 109 -13.59 3.62 -12.58
N TRP A 110 -13.55 3.67 -11.24
CA TRP A 110 -13.63 2.49 -10.36
C TRP A 110 -12.48 1.48 -10.53
N ARG A 111 -11.36 1.93 -11.09
CA ARG A 111 -10.16 1.14 -11.36
C ARG A 111 -8.90 1.84 -10.84
N CYS A 112 -7.89 1.05 -10.50
CA CYS A 112 -6.60 1.58 -10.08
C CYS A 112 -5.76 1.91 -11.31
N SER A 113 -5.40 3.19 -11.50
CA SER A 113 -4.57 3.64 -12.64
C SER A 113 -3.10 3.18 -12.54
N ILE A 114 -2.69 2.64 -11.40
CA ILE A 114 -1.34 2.12 -11.14
C ILE A 114 -1.35 0.65 -10.67
N TYR A 115 -2.35 -0.13 -11.06
CA TYR A 115 -2.52 -1.50 -10.54
C TYR A 115 -1.25 -2.36 -10.61
N PRO A 116 -0.43 -2.34 -11.69
CA PRO A 116 0.83 -3.10 -11.73
C PRO A 116 1.87 -2.63 -10.71
N ALA A 117 1.96 -1.33 -10.43
CA ALA A 117 2.87 -0.73 -9.45
C ALA A 117 2.23 -0.53 -8.07
N ARG A 118 1.11 -1.21 -7.78
CA ARG A 118 0.42 -1.07 -6.50
C ARG A 118 1.36 -1.42 -5.33
N PRO A 119 1.40 -0.61 -4.25
CA PRO A 119 2.26 -0.87 -3.11
C PRO A 119 1.91 -2.15 -2.36
N LEU A 120 2.78 -2.58 -1.45
CA LEU A 120 2.61 -3.80 -0.66
C LEU A 120 1.29 -3.79 0.09
N ALA A 121 0.92 -2.68 0.73
CA ALA A 121 -0.36 -2.55 1.45
C ALA A 121 -1.57 -2.96 0.57
N CYS A 122 -1.57 -2.57 -0.70
CA CYS A 122 -2.62 -2.92 -1.66
C CYS A 122 -2.57 -4.39 -2.09
N ARG A 123 -1.37 -5.01 -2.15
CA ARG A 123 -1.20 -6.43 -2.48
C ARG A 123 -1.66 -7.36 -1.36
N LEU A 124 -1.41 -6.95 -0.11
CA LEU A 124 -1.77 -7.74 1.07
C LEU A 124 -3.27 -7.69 1.37
N PHE A 125 -3.94 -6.59 1.01
CA PHE A 125 -5.35 -6.37 1.28
C PHE A 125 -6.23 -7.50 0.72
N GLY A 126 -7.00 -8.12 1.61
CA GLY A 126 -7.89 -9.23 1.28
C GLY A 126 -7.22 -10.60 1.11
N ARG A 127 -5.89 -10.71 1.30
CA ARG A 127 -5.14 -11.92 0.92
C ARG A 127 -4.18 -12.43 1.99
N THR A 128 -4.14 -11.76 3.13
CA THR A 128 -3.25 -12.11 4.24
C THR A 128 -3.99 -12.12 5.57
N ILE A 129 -3.35 -12.69 6.57
CA ILE A 129 -3.75 -12.56 7.97
C ILE A 129 -2.67 -11.80 8.74
N PHE A 130 -3.08 -11.14 9.81
CA PHE A 130 -2.13 -10.71 10.83
C PHE A 130 -1.81 -11.92 11.70
N THR A 131 -0.54 -12.10 12.02
CA THR A 131 -0.04 -13.20 12.87
C THR A 131 0.59 -12.69 14.15
N GLU A 132 0.81 -11.38 14.26
CA GLU A 132 1.45 -10.72 15.39
C GLU A 132 0.59 -9.53 15.88
N GLY A 133 0.86 -9.06 17.10
CA GLY A 133 0.17 -7.90 17.68
C GLY A 133 -1.29 -8.17 18.10
N GLU A 134 -2.02 -7.09 18.39
CA GLU A 134 -3.43 -7.15 18.85
C GLU A 134 -4.39 -7.72 17.80
N ASP A 135 -4.00 -7.67 16.53
CA ASP A 135 -4.78 -8.17 15.40
C ASP A 135 -4.45 -9.62 15.01
N ALA A 136 -3.59 -10.32 15.77
CA ALA A 136 -3.20 -11.69 15.46
C ALA A 136 -4.42 -12.61 15.25
N GLY A 137 -4.42 -13.34 14.13
CA GLY A 137 -5.52 -14.20 13.68
C GLY A 137 -6.61 -13.48 12.88
N ARG A 138 -6.58 -12.14 12.77
CA ARG A 138 -7.54 -11.38 11.98
C ARG A 138 -7.16 -11.37 10.50
N PHE A 139 -8.17 -11.49 9.66
CA PHE A 139 -8.05 -11.33 8.20
C PHE A 139 -7.71 -9.88 7.85
N ASN A 140 -6.74 -9.68 6.96
CA ASN A 140 -6.41 -8.37 6.42
C ASN A 140 -7.54 -7.94 5.47
N GLY A 141 -8.48 -7.18 6.03
CA GLY A 141 -9.87 -7.11 5.58
C GLY A 141 -10.09 -6.78 4.12
N CYS A 142 -11.10 -7.42 3.52
CA CYS A 142 -11.83 -7.06 2.31
C CYS A 142 -13.22 -7.67 2.49
N THR A 143 -14.27 -6.85 2.58
CA THR A 143 -15.60 -7.36 2.94
C THR A 143 -16.18 -8.24 1.84
N ILE A 144 -15.83 -7.99 0.58
CA ILE A 144 -16.21 -8.83 -0.55
C ILE A 144 -15.62 -10.24 -0.40
N LEU A 145 -14.30 -10.36 -0.19
CA LEU A 145 -13.65 -11.66 -0.09
C LEU A 145 -14.09 -12.42 1.16
N LEU A 146 -14.33 -11.72 2.28
CA LEU A 146 -14.92 -12.33 3.47
C LEU A 146 -16.28 -12.96 3.18
N LYS A 147 -17.19 -12.22 2.53
CA LYS A 147 -18.52 -12.74 2.17
C LYS A 147 -18.44 -13.89 1.17
N GLN A 148 -17.49 -13.86 0.23
CA GLN A 148 -17.25 -14.95 -0.70
C GLN A 148 -16.75 -16.21 0.03
N ALA A 149 -15.81 -16.07 0.97
CA ALA A 149 -15.33 -17.17 1.79
C ALA A 149 -16.43 -17.76 2.68
N GLU A 150 -17.28 -16.90 3.27
CA GLU A 150 -18.47 -17.32 4.03
C GLU A 150 -19.45 -18.11 3.15
N ALA A 151 -19.80 -17.58 1.97
CA ALA A 151 -20.69 -18.24 1.03
C ALA A 151 -20.12 -19.58 0.51
N ALA A 152 -18.79 -19.71 0.43
CA ALA A 152 -18.11 -20.94 0.07
C ALA A 152 -17.94 -21.92 1.24
N GLY A 153 -18.49 -21.63 2.42
CA GLY A 153 -18.40 -22.48 3.61
C GLY A 153 -16.96 -22.64 4.11
N GLN A 154 -16.14 -21.60 3.96
CA GLN A 154 -14.75 -21.57 4.47
C GLN A 154 -14.65 -21.00 5.89
N THR A 155 -15.75 -20.49 6.45
CA THR A 155 -15.80 -19.99 7.83
C THR A 155 -15.40 -21.09 8.82
N GLY A 156 -14.41 -20.80 9.67
CA GLY A 156 -13.91 -21.73 10.68
C GLY A 156 -12.95 -22.81 10.16
N LYS A 157 -12.63 -22.83 8.85
CA LYS A 157 -11.60 -23.70 8.29
C LYS A 157 -10.24 -23.01 8.30
N THR A 158 -9.19 -23.78 8.53
CA THR A 158 -7.81 -23.29 8.39
C THR A 158 -7.47 -23.17 6.91
N VAL A 159 -7.37 -21.94 6.42
CA VAL A 159 -6.86 -21.62 5.09
C VAL A 159 -5.42 -21.10 5.25
N PRO A 160 -4.43 -21.65 4.51
CA PRO A 160 -3.04 -21.24 4.63
C PRO A 160 -2.87 -19.85 4.00
N MET A 161 -3.01 -18.82 4.83
CA MET A 161 -2.85 -17.43 4.43
C MET A 161 -1.45 -16.91 4.73
N TYR A 162 -0.96 -16.00 3.90
CA TYR A 162 0.32 -15.35 4.16
C TYR A 162 0.23 -14.39 5.35
N SER A 163 1.32 -14.29 6.11
CA SER A 163 1.45 -13.33 7.22
C SER A 163 1.73 -11.94 6.68
N ALA A 164 0.81 -11.01 6.93
CA ALA A 164 0.97 -9.60 6.59
C ALA A 164 2.18 -8.99 7.30
N ASP A 165 2.37 -9.34 8.57
CA ASP A 165 3.45 -8.84 9.43
C ASP A 165 4.81 -9.29 8.90
N ARG A 166 4.94 -10.57 8.51
CA ARG A 166 6.18 -11.10 7.92
C ARG A 166 6.54 -10.39 6.62
N LEU A 167 5.57 -10.21 5.72
CA LEU A 167 5.79 -9.54 4.43
C LEU A 167 6.17 -8.07 4.62
N ARG A 168 5.55 -7.38 5.58
CA ARG A 168 5.92 -6.00 5.94
C ARG A 168 7.31 -5.91 6.57
N ALA A 169 7.67 -6.86 7.43
CA ALA A 169 9.01 -6.93 8.02
C ALA A 169 10.10 -7.14 6.95
N GLN A 170 9.83 -7.94 5.92
CA GLN A 170 10.75 -8.10 4.78
C GLN A 170 10.95 -6.79 4.01
N LEU A 171 9.87 -6.05 3.71
CA LEU A 171 9.98 -4.74 3.06
C LEU A 171 10.72 -3.73 3.93
N ASN A 172 10.46 -3.69 5.24
CA ASN A 172 11.17 -2.78 6.15
C ASN A 172 12.68 -3.07 6.17
N ARG A 173 13.08 -4.34 6.12
CA ARG A 173 14.49 -4.71 5.98
C ARG A 173 15.09 -4.23 4.66
N LEU A 174 14.36 -4.36 3.55
CA LEU A 174 14.80 -3.83 2.26
C LEU A 174 15.01 -2.31 2.33
N ASN A 175 14.05 -1.56 2.89
CA ASN A 175 14.18 -0.11 3.10
C ASN A 175 15.45 0.25 3.90
N GLN A 176 15.72 -0.48 5.00
CA GLN A 176 16.92 -0.25 5.82
C GLN A 176 18.22 -0.49 5.04
N LEU A 177 18.26 -1.51 4.18
CA LEU A 177 19.43 -1.84 3.37
C LEU A 177 19.71 -0.81 2.27
N ILE A 178 18.66 -0.17 1.73
CA ILE A 178 18.78 0.83 0.67
C ILE A 178 19.35 2.15 1.24
N HIS A 179 18.99 2.49 2.46
CA HIS A 179 19.30 3.79 3.07
C HIS A 179 20.47 3.75 4.07
N GLN A 180 21.53 2.96 3.80
CA GLN A 180 22.65 2.53 4.68
C GLN A 180 23.29 3.50 5.71
N ALA A 181 22.91 4.77 5.85
CA ALA A 181 23.47 5.69 6.84
C ALA A 181 22.49 6.81 7.26
N GLY A 182 22.17 6.87 8.55
CA GLY A 182 21.92 8.14 9.25
C GLY A 182 20.53 8.79 9.20
N GLY A 183 19.54 8.24 8.51
CA GLY A 183 18.16 8.75 8.56
C GLY A 183 17.12 7.63 8.57
N LEU A 184 16.21 7.61 9.55
CA LEU A 184 15.03 6.76 9.44
C LEU A 184 14.17 7.34 8.31
N VAL A 185 13.98 6.55 7.26
CA VAL A 185 12.95 6.81 6.27
C VAL A 185 11.71 6.03 6.73
N GLY A 186 10.83 6.70 7.47
CA GLY A 186 9.58 6.13 7.97
C GLY A 186 8.58 5.82 6.84
N MET A 187 7.67 4.87 7.08
CA MET A 187 6.49 4.71 6.21
C MET A 187 5.65 5.99 6.28
N ASN A 188 5.08 6.40 5.15
CA ASN A 188 4.17 7.52 5.10
C ASN A 188 2.93 7.15 4.29
N THR A 189 1.89 7.97 4.37
CA THR A 189 0.72 7.80 3.52
C THR A 189 1.07 8.19 2.08
N LEU A 190 0.61 7.39 1.13
CA LEU A 190 0.73 7.66 -0.30
C LEU A 190 0.20 9.06 -0.66
N VAL A 191 -0.91 9.47 -0.02
CA VAL A 191 -1.52 10.79 -0.20
C VAL A 191 -0.54 11.91 0.16
N LYS A 192 0.15 11.80 1.30
CA LYS A 192 1.11 12.82 1.74
C LYS A 192 2.28 12.95 0.76
N PHE A 193 2.86 11.82 0.35
CA PHE A 193 3.96 11.85 -0.62
C PHE A 193 3.53 12.46 -1.94
N VAL A 194 2.42 12.00 -2.53
CA VAL A 194 1.93 12.54 -3.81
C VAL A 194 1.58 14.03 -3.70
N ALA A 195 0.96 14.46 -2.61
CA ALA A 195 0.59 15.86 -2.43
C ALA A 195 1.81 16.80 -2.37
N GLU A 196 2.83 16.40 -1.60
CA GLU A 196 4.01 17.22 -1.31
C GLU A 196 5.05 17.12 -2.43
N LEU A 197 5.36 15.89 -2.87
CA LEU A 197 6.47 15.59 -3.78
C LEU A 197 6.01 15.39 -5.24
N GLY A 198 4.72 15.15 -5.50
CA GLY A 198 4.23 14.89 -6.86
C GLY A 198 4.87 13.64 -7.46
N PHE A 199 5.32 13.70 -8.71
CA PHE A 199 6.02 12.57 -9.36
C PHE A 199 7.47 12.91 -9.72
N GLU A 200 7.90 14.12 -9.38
CA GLU A 200 9.25 14.61 -9.60
C GLU A 200 10.12 14.18 -8.43
N TRP A 201 10.58 12.94 -8.48
CA TRP A 201 11.57 12.43 -7.54
C TRP A 201 12.99 12.80 -8.00
N GLY A 202 13.67 13.70 -7.29
CA GLY A 202 15.09 14.02 -7.48
C GLY A 202 15.95 13.57 -6.29
N GLU A 203 17.13 12.99 -6.54
CA GLU A 203 18.07 12.53 -5.50
C GLU A 203 18.48 13.63 -4.49
N GLU A 204 18.28 14.91 -4.84
CA GLU A 204 18.67 16.08 -4.07
C GLU A 204 17.71 16.39 -2.91
N GLU A 205 16.43 16.05 -3.03
CA GLU A 205 15.39 16.30 -2.02
C GLU A 205 15.52 15.37 -0.80
N VAL A 206 16.07 14.17 -1.00
CA VAL A 206 16.44 13.23 0.07
C VAL A 206 17.64 13.74 0.87
N ARG A 207 18.61 14.37 0.19
CA ARG A 207 19.82 14.92 0.83
C ARG A 207 19.55 16.17 1.66
N GLN A 208 18.57 16.98 1.25
CA GLN A 208 18.26 18.23 1.93
C GLN A 208 17.36 18.07 3.17
N GLY A 209 17.06 16.83 3.59
CA GLY A 209 16.40 16.60 4.88
C GLY A 209 15.02 17.23 4.96
N HIS A 210 14.25 17.23 3.86
CA HIS A 210 12.81 17.44 3.95
C HIS A 210 12.29 16.36 4.89
N HIS A 211 12.05 16.75 6.15
CA HIS A 211 11.68 15.87 7.24
C HIS A 211 10.38 15.14 6.89
N VAL A 212 10.52 14.00 6.23
CA VAL A 212 9.51 12.94 6.29
C VAL A 212 9.44 12.58 7.76
N LEU A 213 8.31 12.90 8.38
CA LEU A 213 8.07 12.66 9.79
C LEU A 213 8.54 11.25 10.15
N PHE A 214 9.52 11.23 11.06
CA PHE A 214 10.03 10.03 11.70
C PHE A 214 8.89 9.42 12.51
N LEU A 215 8.47 8.21 12.15
CA LEU A 215 7.95 7.20 13.09
C LEU A 215 9.05 6.16 13.28
#